data_AF-A0A9P9FTH7-F1
#
_entry.id   AF-A0A9P9FTH7-F1
#
_cell.length_a   1.000
_cell.length_b   1.000
_cell.length_c   1.000
_cell.angle_alpha   90.00
_cell.angle_beta   90.00
_cell.angle_gamma   90.00
#
_symmetry.space_group_name_H-M   'P 1'
#
loop_
_entity.id
_entity.type
_entity.pdbx_description
1 polymer ?
#
loop_
_entity_poly.entity_id
_entity_poly.type
_entity_poly.pdbx_seq_one_letter_code
_entity_poly.pdbx_strand_id
1 'polypeptide(L)'
;MADTHSRSGFPFASVVGDGQQSGTLVEHSDYRECNLNANNIFMQELGEALPPNVAELITSIRQNQNTSTITRAEVLQDSMLQGFIFHGAQACEEQVDDYFRREIIPTGDQRDCLQRDLKKPMRYEVVPNTALNGMRVSTPIPDVLYGYDLKKAFPHQRAHILLLVQEVKANNSLLLYPFFTIKFKGDRGSMWAATNQCLGAATSCVNLIEDLNHRLKCCGSSKVIENTAFSIATNGTEARLYATWKQDELYKTAPVQCFLLQDPQHHVEFRRWIYNILHWGRNERLKELHEAIDILLEEGRKRTSETAKSRVPPASNSAAQSRNKRRKVMTAKPLRSSTARPGETRGDTSEEAPMALRRSKRLHRQK
;
A
#
# COMPACT_ATOMS: atom_id res chain seq x y z
N MET A 1 52.55 43.31 -10.47
CA MET A 1 51.64 43.70 -9.37
C MET A 1 50.21 43.55 -9.86
N ALA A 2 49.27 43.24 -8.96
CA ALA A 2 47.83 43.08 -9.22
C ALA A 2 47.44 41.92 -10.16
N ASP A 3 47.27 40.72 -9.59
CA ASP A 3 46.42 39.67 -10.14
C ASP A 3 44.94 40.03 -9.99
N THR A 4 44.08 39.58 -10.92
CA THR A 4 42.61 39.64 -10.77
C THR A 4 41.95 38.34 -11.25
N HIS A 5 41.74 37.40 -10.32
CA HIS A 5 40.94 36.20 -10.58
C HIS A 5 39.44 36.50 -10.53
N SER A 6 38.77 36.52 -11.68
CA SER A 6 37.30 36.52 -11.74
C SER A 6 36.71 35.15 -11.38
N ARG A 7 36.47 34.89 -10.10
CA ARG A 7 35.56 33.82 -9.64
C ARG A 7 34.11 34.32 -9.71
N SER A 8 33.34 33.83 -10.66
CA SER A 8 31.89 34.05 -10.72
C SER A 8 31.16 33.19 -9.68
N GLY A 9 31.10 33.68 -8.43
CA GLY A 9 30.24 33.08 -7.41
C GLY A 9 28.78 33.45 -7.65
N PHE A 10 27.92 32.46 -7.91
CA PHE A 10 26.47 32.67 -7.89
C PHE A 10 26.01 32.94 -6.44
N PRO A 11 25.26 34.02 -6.18
CA PRO A 11 24.78 34.31 -4.83
C PRO A 11 23.72 33.30 -4.41
N PHE A 12 23.88 32.73 -3.22
CA PHE A 12 22.91 31.83 -2.61
C PHE A 12 21.69 32.65 -2.15
N ALA A 13 20.67 32.75 -2.99
CA ALA A 13 19.49 33.57 -2.72
C ALA A 13 18.66 32.97 -1.58
N SER A 14 18.74 33.58 -0.40
CA SER A 14 17.95 33.21 0.78
C SER A 14 16.49 33.61 0.61
N VAL A 15 15.68 32.75 0.00
CA VAL A 15 14.24 32.94 -0.11
C VAL A 15 13.59 32.71 1.26
N VAL A 16 13.44 33.79 2.03
CA VAL A 16 12.71 33.80 3.30
C VAL A 16 11.43 34.61 3.14
N GLY A 17 10.32 33.90 2.92
CA GLY A 17 8.96 34.38 3.18
C GLY A 17 8.36 35.35 2.18
N ASP A 18 7.56 34.82 1.24
CA ASP A 18 6.29 35.44 0.88
C ASP A 18 5.26 34.32 0.56
N GLY A 19 3.97 34.61 0.74
CA GLY A 19 2.85 33.74 0.37
C GLY A 19 2.71 32.45 1.20
N GLN A 20 1.85 32.48 2.23
CA GLN A 20 1.39 31.28 2.94
C GLN A 20 0.47 30.43 2.03
N GLN A 21 1.06 29.63 1.12
CA GLN A 21 0.32 28.79 0.19
C GLN A 21 -0.46 27.70 0.94
N SER A 22 -1.78 27.87 1.01
CA SER A 22 -2.72 26.93 1.66
C SER A 22 -3.01 25.68 0.81
N GLY A 23 -2.02 25.19 0.07
CA GLY A 23 -2.10 23.94 -0.70
C GLY A 23 -1.66 22.72 0.11
N THR A 24 -1.98 21.53 -0.38
CA THR A 24 -1.34 20.30 0.10
C THR A 24 0.03 20.14 -0.56
N LEU A 25 1.00 19.51 0.13
CA LEU A 25 2.39 19.42 -0.34
C LEU A 25 2.55 18.90 -1.79
N VAL A 26 1.65 18.02 -2.24
CA VAL A 26 1.63 17.44 -3.59
C VAL A 26 1.12 18.37 -4.69
N GLU A 27 0.51 19.51 -4.33
CA GLU A 27 0.02 20.54 -5.26
C GLU A 27 1.08 21.58 -5.62
N HIS A 28 2.17 21.66 -4.86
CA HIS A 28 3.29 22.56 -5.14
C HIS A 28 3.91 22.27 -6.50
N SER A 29 4.26 23.32 -7.23
CA SER A 29 4.79 23.26 -8.60
C SER A 29 6.20 22.69 -8.70
N ASP A 30 6.96 22.74 -7.60
CA ASP A 30 8.33 22.24 -7.45
C ASP A 30 8.40 20.89 -6.70
N TYR A 31 7.26 20.29 -6.36
CA TYR A 31 7.22 19.05 -5.55
C TYR A 31 8.01 17.89 -6.17
N ARG A 32 8.15 17.83 -7.50
CA ARG A 32 8.92 16.75 -8.15
C ARG A 32 10.42 17.01 -7.99
N GLU A 33 10.81 18.23 -8.32
CA GLU A 33 12.16 18.75 -8.34
C GLU A 33 12.77 18.78 -6.93
N CYS A 34 11.96 19.18 -5.94
CA CYS A 34 12.36 19.42 -4.56
C CYS A 34 12.09 18.25 -3.61
N ASN A 35 11.00 17.47 -3.78
CA ASN A 35 10.65 16.36 -2.89
C ASN A 35 10.80 14.98 -3.53
N LEU A 36 10.42 14.77 -4.80
CA LEU A 36 10.51 13.43 -5.41
C LEU A 36 11.96 13.08 -5.81
N ASN A 37 12.65 13.96 -6.55
CA ASN A 37 14.05 13.79 -6.94
C ASN A 37 14.97 13.65 -5.70
N ALA A 38 14.66 14.39 -4.63
CA ALA A 38 15.33 14.32 -3.33
C ALA A 38 15.21 12.96 -2.61
N ASN A 39 14.33 12.08 -3.10
CA ASN A 39 14.12 10.71 -2.64
C ASN A 39 14.35 9.67 -3.74
N ASN A 40 15.11 10.04 -4.79
CA ASN A 40 15.40 9.25 -5.98
C ASN A 40 14.15 8.86 -6.80
N ILE A 41 13.05 9.61 -6.74
CA ILE A 41 11.81 9.34 -7.47
C ILE A 41 11.73 10.29 -8.67
N PHE A 42 11.81 9.74 -9.88
CA PHE A 42 11.82 10.49 -11.13
C PHE A 42 10.65 10.09 -12.04
N MET A 43 10.09 11.07 -12.75
CA MET A 43 9.17 10.85 -13.85
C MET A 43 9.93 11.06 -15.16
N GLN A 44 9.91 10.06 -16.04
CA GLN A 44 10.61 10.09 -17.32
C GLN A 44 9.92 11.01 -18.34
N GLU A 45 10.73 11.53 -19.27
CA GLU A 45 10.25 12.26 -20.44
C GLU A 45 9.62 11.32 -21.47
N LEU A 46 8.75 11.88 -22.33
CA LEU A 46 8.03 11.11 -23.34
C LEU A 46 8.98 10.64 -24.45
N GLY A 47 9.19 9.32 -24.53
CA GLY A 47 10.07 8.70 -25.52
C GLY A 47 11.39 8.17 -24.94
N GLU A 48 11.63 8.31 -23.63
CA GLU A 48 12.69 7.55 -22.96
C GLU A 48 12.50 6.04 -23.14
N ALA A 49 13.60 5.31 -23.30
CA ALA A 49 13.57 3.86 -23.45
C ALA A 49 13.24 3.17 -22.11
N LEU A 50 12.19 2.36 -22.12
CA LEU A 50 11.82 1.48 -21.00
C LEU A 50 12.80 0.30 -20.90
N PRO A 51 13.14 -0.18 -19.69
CA PRO A 51 13.87 -1.44 -19.53
C PRO A 51 13.09 -2.62 -20.14
N PRO A 52 13.77 -3.67 -20.67
CA PRO A 52 13.12 -4.75 -21.40
C PRO A 52 11.96 -5.42 -20.65
N ASN A 53 12.14 -5.76 -19.37
CA ASN A 53 11.11 -6.38 -18.54
C ASN A 53 9.86 -5.50 -18.40
N VAL A 54 10.04 -4.19 -18.21
CA VAL A 54 8.94 -3.21 -18.09
C VAL A 54 8.22 -3.06 -19.43
N ALA A 55 8.96 -3.01 -20.55
CA ALA A 55 8.43 -2.94 -21.90
C ALA A 55 7.63 -4.20 -22.30
N GLU A 56 8.15 -5.39 -21.96
CA GLU A 56 7.51 -6.68 -22.17
C GLU A 56 6.23 -6.81 -21.33
N LEU A 57 6.27 -6.41 -20.06
CA LEU A 57 5.10 -6.40 -19.17
C LEU A 57 4.00 -5.49 -19.70
N ILE A 58 4.32 -4.25 -20.08
CA ILE A 58 3.38 -3.29 -20.67
C ILE A 58 2.80 -3.84 -21.98
N THR A 59 3.63 -4.50 -22.79
CA THR A 59 3.20 -5.13 -24.05
C THR A 59 2.23 -6.29 -23.79
N SER A 60 2.52 -7.16 -22.82
CA SER A 60 1.65 -8.26 -22.39
C SER A 60 0.29 -7.73 -21.89
N ILE A 61 0.30 -6.74 -21.00
CA ILE A 61 -0.92 -6.10 -20.47
C ILE A 61 -1.72 -5.41 -21.58
N ARG A 62 -1.07 -4.82 -22.60
CA ARG A 62 -1.75 -4.25 -23.77
C ARG A 62 -2.41 -5.30 -24.65
N GLN A 63 -1.76 -6.45 -24.84
CA GLN A 63 -2.18 -7.50 -25.78
C GLN A 63 -3.21 -8.48 -25.19
N ASN A 64 -3.22 -8.67 -23.86
CA ASN A 64 -4.09 -9.65 -23.20
C ASN A 64 -5.58 -9.39 -23.52
N GLN A 65 -6.29 -10.41 -24.01
CA GLN A 65 -7.63 -10.29 -24.58
C GLN A 65 -8.75 -10.59 -23.57
N ASN A 66 -8.59 -10.19 -22.30
CA ASN A 66 -9.74 -10.17 -21.38
C ASN A 66 -10.81 -9.23 -21.95
N THR A 67 -11.93 -9.80 -22.37
CA THR A 67 -13.05 -9.06 -22.93
C THR A 67 -13.69 -8.19 -21.86
N SER A 68 -13.47 -6.87 -21.91
CA SER A 68 -14.32 -5.96 -21.16
C SER A 68 -15.76 -6.13 -21.65
N THR A 69 -16.69 -6.34 -20.73
CA THR A 69 -18.08 -6.68 -21.06
C THR A 69 -18.90 -5.54 -21.65
N ILE A 70 -18.40 -4.30 -21.59
CA ILE A 70 -19.09 -3.12 -22.10
C ILE A 70 -18.75 -2.86 -23.58
N THR A 71 -19.77 -2.59 -24.36
CA THR A 71 -19.69 -2.22 -25.78
C THR A 71 -19.60 -0.70 -25.96
N ARG A 72 -19.14 -0.27 -27.14
CA ARG A 72 -19.13 1.16 -27.52
C ARG A 72 -20.54 1.79 -27.49
N ALA A 73 -21.59 0.99 -27.73
CA ALA A 73 -22.97 1.46 -27.73
C ALA A 73 -23.48 1.75 -26.30
N GLU A 74 -23.10 0.94 -25.31
CA GLU A 74 -23.43 1.17 -23.90
C GLU A 74 -22.68 2.39 -23.35
N VAL A 75 -21.40 2.59 -23.71
CA VAL A 75 -20.65 3.80 -23.32
C VAL A 75 -21.30 5.08 -23.88
N LEU A 76 -21.85 5.04 -25.10
CA LEU A 76 -22.61 6.17 -25.67
C LEU A 76 -23.95 6.44 -24.97
N GLN A 77 -24.50 5.46 -24.22
CA GLN A 77 -25.75 5.56 -23.48
C GLN A 77 -25.53 5.88 -21.98
N ASP A 78 -24.29 5.93 -21.51
CA ASP A 78 -23.95 6.21 -20.11
C ASP A 78 -24.25 7.67 -19.74
N SER A 79 -25.39 7.91 -19.11
CA SER A 79 -25.83 9.25 -18.73
C SER A 79 -24.96 9.93 -17.67
N MET A 80 -24.17 9.18 -16.89
CA MET A 80 -23.25 9.76 -15.90
C MET A 80 -21.98 10.27 -16.60
N LEU A 81 -21.44 9.47 -17.53
CA LEU A 81 -20.32 9.86 -18.38
C LEU A 81 -20.68 11.04 -19.30
N GLN A 82 -21.87 11.01 -19.93
CA GLN A 82 -22.40 12.15 -20.66
C GLN A 82 -22.61 13.37 -19.75
N GLY A 83 -23.01 13.18 -18.49
CA GLY A 83 -23.08 14.23 -17.49
C GLY A 83 -21.73 14.92 -17.24
N PHE A 84 -20.64 14.15 -17.14
CA PHE A 84 -19.27 14.70 -17.02
C PHE A 84 -18.86 15.49 -18.26
N ILE A 85 -19.27 15.08 -19.46
CA ILE A 85 -18.99 15.79 -20.72
C ILE A 85 -19.77 17.11 -20.81
N PHE A 86 -21.10 17.05 -20.67
CA PHE A 86 -21.97 18.21 -20.93
C PHE A 86 -22.04 19.22 -19.79
N HIS A 87 -21.86 18.79 -18.54
CA HIS A 87 -21.85 19.70 -17.39
C HIS A 87 -20.43 20.13 -16.99
N GLY A 88 -19.39 19.40 -17.42
CA GLY A 88 -18.01 19.84 -17.66
C GLY A 88 -17.16 20.37 -16.51
N ALA A 89 -17.78 20.93 -15.47
CA ALA A 89 -17.15 21.82 -14.48
C ALA A 89 -17.84 21.77 -13.09
N GLN A 90 -18.62 20.72 -12.82
CA GLN A 90 -19.40 20.59 -11.57
C GLN A 90 -19.34 19.20 -10.91
N ALA A 91 -18.69 18.21 -11.54
CA ALA A 91 -18.46 16.92 -10.92
C ALA A 91 -17.46 17.06 -9.76
N CYS A 92 -17.92 16.83 -8.52
CA CYS A 92 -17.04 16.80 -7.37
C CYS A 92 -16.20 15.50 -7.36
N GLU A 93 -15.08 15.49 -6.61
CA GLU A 93 -14.20 14.31 -6.52
C GLU A 93 -14.96 13.06 -6.05
N GLU A 94 -16.02 13.22 -5.23
CA GLU A 94 -16.88 12.13 -4.77
C GLU A 94 -17.79 11.54 -5.87
N GLN A 95 -18.27 12.33 -6.83
CA GLN A 95 -19.07 11.84 -7.96
C GLN A 95 -18.21 11.04 -8.95
N VAL A 96 -16.98 11.50 -9.19
CA VAL A 96 -15.99 10.76 -10.01
C VAL A 96 -15.59 9.47 -9.30
N ASP A 97 -15.25 9.54 -8.01
CA ASP A 97 -14.95 8.39 -7.14
C ASP A 97 -16.10 7.35 -7.14
N ASP A 98 -17.37 7.77 -7.01
CA ASP A 98 -18.49 6.82 -7.05
C ASP A 98 -18.67 6.15 -8.41
N TYR A 99 -18.70 6.93 -9.50
CA TYR A 99 -18.83 6.39 -10.86
C TYR A 99 -17.74 5.36 -11.16
N PHE A 100 -16.46 5.70 -10.94
CA PHE A 100 -15.36 4.79 -11.27
C PHE A 100 -15.37 3.55 -10.39
N ARG A 101 -15.63 3.65 -9.08
CA ARG A 101 -15.69 2.49 -8.16
C ARG A 101 -16.76 1.46 -8.49
N ARG A 102 -17.82 1.88 -9.18
CA ARG A 102 -18.98 1.06 -9.57
C ARG A 102 -18.86 0.56 -11.00
N GLU A 103 -18.72 1.48 -11.96
CA GLU A 103 -18.92 1.20 -13.38
C GLU A 103 -17.60 0.84 -14.10
N ILE A 104 -16.44 1.03 -13.48
CA ILE A 104 -15.11 0.82 -14.10
C ILE A 104 -14.21 -0.13 -13.28
N ILE A 105 -14.14 0.04 -11.96
CA ILE A 105 -13.09 -0.54 -11.10
C ILE A 105 -13.63 -1.79 -10.39
N PRO A 106 -13.16 -3.00 -10.72
CA PRO A 106 -13.76 -4.24 -10.21
C PRO A 106 -13.79 -4.33 -8.68
N THR A 107 -14.99 -4.49 -8.11
CA THR A 107 -15.16 -5.10 -6.79
C THR A 107 -14.77 -6.57 -6.91
N GLY A 108 -13.62 -6.95 -6.36
CA GLY A 108 -13.16 -8.34 -6.38
C GLY A 108 -14.15 -9.27 -5.70
N ASP A 109 -14.25 -10.52 -6.19
CA ASP A 109 -15.10 -11.55 -5.59
C ASP A 109 -14.71 -11.81 -4.11
N GLN A 110 -15.66 -12.28 -3.31
CA GLN A 110 -15.39 -12.72 -1.95
C GLN A 110 -14.31 -13.82 -1.90
N ARG A 111 -14.10 -14.58 -2.98
CA ARG A 111 -13.02 -15.58 -3.13
C ARG A 111 -11.76 -15.07 -3.83
N ASP A 112 -11.77 -13.86 -4.41
CA ASP A 112 -10.65 -13.26 -5.14
C ASP A 112 -9.42 -13.08 -4.24
N CYS A 113 -8.24 -13.50 -4.71
CA CYS A 113 -6.97 -13.35 -3.98
C CYS A 113 -6.56 -11.88 -3.83
N LEU A 114 -7.07 -10.98 -4.69
CA LEU A 114 -6.86 -9.55 -4.55
C LEU A 114 -7.74 -8.95 -3.44
N GLN A 115 -7.16 -8.03 -2.70
CA GLN A 115 -7.86 -7.11 -1.81
C GLN A 115 -7.82 -5.70 -2.43
N ARG A 116 -8.93 -4.97 -2.30
CA ARG A 116 -9.11 -3.59 -2.78
C ARG A 116 -9.43 -2.68 -1.61
N ASP A 117 -8.45 -1.90 -1.17
CA ASP A 117 -8.65 -0.92 -0.12
C ASP A 117 -8.99 0.45 -0.71
N LEU A 118 -9.90 1.17 -0.04
CA LEU A 118 -10.39 2.48 -0.47
C LEU A 118 -10.01 3.55 0.57
N LYS A 119 -9.45 4.67 0.10
CA LYS A 119 -9.09 5.86 0.92
C LYS A 119 -8.37 5.50 2.22
N LYS A 120 -7.44 4.53 2.15
CA LYS A 120 -6.56 4.13 3.27
C LYS A 120 -5.18 4.76 3.10
N PRO A 121 -4.61 5.39 4.13
CA PRO A 121 -3.23 5.84 4.07
C PRO A 121 -2.28 4.63 3.98
N MET A 122 -1.28 4.74 3.13
CA MET A 122 -0.11 3.88 3.19
C MET A 122 0.70 4.20 4.45
N ARG A 123 1.44 3.23 4.98
CA ARG A 123 2.31 3.41 6.16
C ARG A 123 3.49 4.30 5.82
N TYR A 124 3.90 5.15 6.77
CA TYR A 124 5.07 6.00 6.58
C TYR A 124 6.33 5.18 6.26
N GLU A 125 6.48 4.04 6.94
CA GLU A 125 7.62 3.11 6.78
C GLU A 125 7.77 2.53 5.37
N VAL A 126 6.71 2.48 4.55
CA VAL A 126 6.78 1.93 3.18
C VAL A 126 7.03 3.01 2.12
N VAL A 127 6.97 4.29 2.51
CA VAL A 127 7.23 5.42 1.62
C VAL A 127 8.74 5.69 1.60
N PRO A 128 9.45 5.51 0.47
CA PRO A 128 10.88 5.74 0.42
C PRO A 128 11.19 7.21 0.69
N ASN A 129 11.88 7.47 1.80
CA ASN A 129 12.36 8.78 2.22
C ASN A 129 13.85 8.66 2.58
N THR A 130 14.70 9.41 1.90
CA THR A 130 16.11 9.54 2.26
C THR A 130 16.23 10.43 3.50
N ALA A 131 17.13 10.08 4.42
CA ALA A 131 17.24 10.76 5.71
C ALA A 131 17.96 12.13 5.64
N LEU A 132 18.38 12.58 4.46
CA LEU A 132 19.54 13.48 4.32
C LEU A 132 19.22 14.98 4.11
N ASN A 133 17.99 15.32 3.73
CA ASN A 133 17.64 16.69 3.28
C ASN A 133 16.33 17.25 3.89
N GLY A 134 15.57 16.45 4.63
CA GLY A 134 14.27 16.87 5.22
C GLY A 134 13.11 16.96 4.20
N MET A 135 13.38 16.88 2.91
CA MET A 135 12.40 16.99 1.82
C MET A 135 11.66 15.67 1.67
N ARG A 136 10.60 15.46 2.45
CA ARG A 136 9.87 14.18 2.49
C ARG A 136 8.88 14.02 1.34
N VAL A 137 8.69 12.77 0.92
CA VAL A 137 7.56 12.36 0.08
C VAL A 137 6.29 12.40 0.94
N SER A 138 5.21 12.97 0.41
CA SER A 138 3.90 12.98 1.09
C SER A 138 3.35 11.57 1.26
N THR A 139 2.98 11.19 2.49
CA THR A 139 2.45 9.85 2.79
C THR A 139 1.19 9.55 1.96
N PRO A 140 1.22 8.58 1.02
CA PRO A 140 0.15 8.45 0.05
C PRO A 140 -1.19 8.03 0.66
N ILE A 141 -2.28 8.64 0.17
CA ILE A 141 -3.66 8.20 0.42
C ILE A 141 -4.34 7.95 -0.94
N PRO A 142 -4.14 6.75 -1.53
CA PRO A 142 -4.87 6.31 -2.71
C PRO A 142 -6.39 6.31 -2.49
N ASP A 143 -7.15 6.63 -3.54
CA ASP A 143 -8.60 6.41 -3.50
C ASP A 143 -8.92 4.93 -3.69
N VAL A 144 -8.14 4.25 -4.54
CA VAL A 144 -8.11 2.79 -4.66
C VAL A 144 -6.66 2.29 -4.61
N LEU A 145 -6.43 1.24 -3.82
CA LEU A 145 -5.18 0.50 -3.78
C LEU A 145 -5.46 -1.01 -3.88
N TYR A 146 -4.84 -1.67 -4.86
CA TYR A 146 -4.91 -3.12 -5.06
C TYR A 146 -3.61 -3.79 -4.63
N GLY A 147 -3.79 -4.93 -3.96
CA GLY A 147 -2.76 -5.84 -3.46
C GLY A 147 -3.43 -7.14 -3.06
N TYR A 148 -2.86 -7.88 -2.11
CA TYR A 148 -3.25 -9.26 -1.83
C TYR A 148 -3.86 -9.46 -0.43
N ASP A 149 -4.89 -10.30 -0.35
CA ASP A 149 -5.48 -10.80 0.91
C ASP A 149 -4.58 -11.90 1.50
N LEU A 150 -4.09 -11.70 2.73
CA LEU A 150 -3.21 -12.64 3.45
C LEU A 150 -3.74 -14.09 3.52
N LYS A 151 -5.06 -14.29 3.61
CA LYS A 151 -5.67 -15.62 3.78
C LYS A 151 -5.88 -16.31 2.44
N LYS A 152 -6.33 -15.57 1.43
CA LYS A 152 -6.73 -16.10 0.12
C LYS A 152 -5.55 -16.21 -0.84
N ALA A 153 -4.68 -15.21 -0.88
CA ALA A 153 -3.51 -15.19 -1.76
C ALA A 153 -2.39 -16.09 -1.24
N PHE A 154 -2.23 -16.25 0.08
CA PHE A 154 -1.09 -16.95 0.67
C PHE A 154 -1.47 -18.10 1.64
N PRO A 155 -2.40 -19.01 1.29
CA PRO A 155 -2.94 -20.00 2.23
C PRO A 155 -1.86 -20.91 2.86
N HIS A 156 -0.85 -21.32 2.09
CA HIS A 156 0.23 -22.19 2.55
C HIS A 156 1.38 -21.44 3.25
N GLN A 157 1.58 -20.17 2.91
CA GLN A 157 2.71 -19.35 3.37
C GLN A 157 2.35 -18.40 4.53
N ARG A 158 1.05 -18.27 4.86
CA ARG A 158 0.49 -17.33 5.85
C ARG A 158 1.24 -17.27 7.18
N ALA A 159 1.71 -18.40 7.71
CA ALA A 159 2.44 -18.42 8.98
C ALA A 159 3.78 -17.65 8.91
N HIS A 160 4.47 -17.70 7.77
CA HIS A 160 5.72 -16.96 7.54
C HIS A 160 5.45 -15.48 7.27
N ILE A 161 4.43 -15.18 6.45
CA ILE A 161 4.04 -13.80 6.15
C ILE A 161 3.55 -13.07 7.41
N LEU A 162 2.94 -13.77 8.37
CA LEU A 162 2.59 -13.20 9.68
C LEU A 162 3.82 -12.78 10.51
N LEU A 163 4.98 -13.41 10.33
CA LEU A 163 6.24 -12.98 10.97
C LEU A 163 6.81 -11.73 10.29
N LEU A 164 6.68 -11.63 8.96
CA LEU A 164 7.15 -10.51 8.15
C LEU A 164 6.09 -9.40 7.94
N VAL A 165 4.94 -9.48 8.61
CA VAL A 165 3.75 -8.67 8.25
C VAL A 165 3.95 -7.16 8.44
N GLN A 166 4.91 -6.74 9.27
CA GLN A 166 5.26 -5.33 9.45
C GLN A 166 6.18 -4.80 8.35
N GLU A 167 6.77 -5.67 7.54
CA GLU A 167 7.58 -5.31 6.37
C GLU A 167 6.73 -5.34 5.10
N VAL A 168 5.85 -6.34 4.94
CA VAL A 168 5.17 -6.61 3.65
C VAL A 168 3.79 -5.93 3.46
N LYS A 169 3.23 -5.30 4.50
CA LYS A 169 1.91 -4.65 4.44
C LYS A 169 2.03 -3.17 4.08
N ALA A 170 1.20 -2.73 3.14
CA ALA A 170 1.09 -1.34 2.72
C ALA A 170 0.42 -0.44 3.77
N ASN A 171 -0.53 -0.97 4.53
CA ASN A 171 -1.43 -0.19 5.39
C ASN A 171 -1.91 -0.99 6.62
N ASN A 172 -2.77 -0.40 7.43
CA ASN A 172 -3.34 -1.04 8.63
C ASN A 172 -4.50 -2.01 8.36
N SER A 173 -4.98 -2.09 7.11
CA SER A 173 -5.97 -3.08 6.63
C SER A 173 -5.32 -4.39 6.16
N LEU A 174 -4.01 -4.58 6.42
CA LEU A 174 -3.21 -5.77 6.06
C LEU A 174 -3.12 -6.05 4.55
N LEU A 175 -3.30 -5.03 3.71
CA LEU A 175 -3.06 -5.16 2.27
C LEU A 175 -1.58 -5.47 1.99
N LEU A 176 -1.29 -6.60 1.37
CA LEU A 176 0.09 -7.07 1.11
C LEU A 176 0.53 -6.77 -0.32
N TYR A 177 1.83 -6.52 -0.51
CA TYR A 177 2.50 -6.35 -1.82
C TYR A 177 1.63 -5.65 -2.88
N PRO A 178 1.17 -4.41 -2.64
CA PRO A 178 0.35 -3.69 -3.60
C PRO A 178 1.11 -3.50 -4.92
N PHE A 179 0.37 -3.34 -6.01
CA PHE A 179 0.93 -3.25 -7.36
C PHE A 179 0.15 -2.34 -8.29
N PHE A 180 -1.01 -1.83 -7.86
CA PHE A 180 -1.86 -1.00 -8.70
C PHE A 180 -2.67 -0.01 -7.86
N THR A 181 -2.65 1.26 -8.25
CA THR A 181 -3.27 2.36 -7.48
C THR A 181 -3.99 3.36 -8.39
N ILE A 182 -5.08 3.94 -7.89
CA ILE A 182 -5.89 4.93 -8.64
C ILE A 182 -6.13 6.14 -7.74
N LYS A 183 -5.96 7.34 -8.33
CA LYS A 183 -6.28 8.63 -7.71
C LYS A 183 -7.29 9.39 -8.58
N PHE A 184 -8.40 9.78 -7.96
CA PHE A 184 -9.44 10.60 -8.57
C PHE A 184 -9.19 12.08 -8.32
N LYS A 185 -9.76 12.91 -9.20
CA LYS A 185 -10.01 14.33 -9.02
C LYS A 185 -11.44 14.62 -9.49
N GLY A 186 -12.09 15.61 -8.88
CA GLY A 186 -13.20 16.31 -9.54
C GLY A 186 -12.65 17.40 -10.46
N ASP A 187 -13.53 18.16 -11.12
CA ASP A 187 -13.17 19.30 -11.98
C ASP A 187 -12.12 20.24 -11.34
N ARG A 188 -12.37 20.63 -10.08
CA ARG A 188 -11.51 21.55 -9.31
C ARG A 188 -10.21 20.92 -8.80
N GLY A 189 -9.98 19.65 -9.07
CA GLY A 189 -8.83 18.89 -8.57
C GLY A 189 -7.70 18.83 -9.60
N SER A 190 -6.50 19.28 -9.22
CA SER A 190 -5.37 19.32 -10.15
C SER A 190 -4.86 17.93 -10.55
N MET A 191 -4.80 17.67 -11.87
CA MET A 191 -4.17 16.47 -12.43
C MET A 191 -2.66 16.41 -12.21
N TRP A 192 -2.00 17.55 -11.94
CA TRP A 192 -0.62 17.59 -11.44
C TRP A 192 -0.53 16.90 -10.07
N ALA A 193 -1.37 17.33 -9.12
CA ALA A 193 -1.42 16.77 -7.78
C ALA A 193 -1.85 15.30 -7.76
N ALA A 194 -2.83 14.93 -8.58
CA ALA A 194 -3.21 13.52 -8.74
C ALA A 194 -2.04 12.66 -9.26
N THR A 195 -1.30 13.15 -10.26
CA THR A 195 -0.08 12.47 -10.74
C THR A 195 0.98 12.39 -9.65
N ASN A 196 1.20 13.45 -8.87
CA ASN A 196 2.17 13.46 -7.77
C ASN A 196 1.79 12.49 -6.63
N GLN A 197 0.49 12.33 -6.37
CA GLN A 197 -0.05 11.32 -5.44
C GLN A 197 0.11 9.89 -5.99
N CYS A 198 -0.09 9.69 -7.30
CA CYS A 198 0.20 8.43 -7.99
C CYS A 198 1.69 8.05 -7.94
N LEU A 199 2.61 9.00 -8.18
CA LEU A 199 4.05 8.79 -8.08
C LEU A 199 4.44 8.29 -6.68
N GLY A 200 4.02 8.98 -5.62
CA GLY A 200 4.29 8.55 -4.25
C GLY A 200 3.68 7.18 -3.91
N ALA A 201 2.43 6.93 -4.31
CA ALA A 201 1.73 5.67 -4.06
C ALA A 201 2.39 4.48 -4.79
N ALA A 202 2.65 4.61 -6.10
CA ALA A 202 3.27 3.56 -6.90
C ALA A 202 4.70 3.27 -6.44
N THR A 203 5.50 4.31 -6.14
CA THR A 203 6.86 4.14 -5.60
C THR A 203 6.83 3.38 -4.26
N SER A 204 5.86 3.67 -3.39
CA SER A 204 5.67 2.94 -2.13
C SER A 204 5.23 1.47 -2.35
N CYS A 205 4.65 1.14 -3.49
CA CYS A 205 4.38 -0.24 -3.91
C CYS A 205 5.65 -0.94 -4.40
N VAL A 206 6.49 -0.25 -5.19
CA VAL A 206 7.79 -0.75 -5.67
C VAL A 206 8.75 -1.01 -4.49
N ASN A 207 8.80 -0.11 -3.51
CA ASN A 207 9.66 -0.26 -2.33
C ASN A 207 9.39 -1.58 -1.57
N LEU A 208 8.11 -1.95 -1.40
CA LEU A 208 7.67 -3.19 -0.73
C LEU A 208 8.08 -4.48 -1.45
N ILE A 209 8.25 -4.45 -2.77
CA ILE A 209 8.70 -5.61 -3.55
C ILE A 209 10.23 -5.62 -3.69
N GLU A 210 10.88 -4.45 -3.65
CA GLU A 210 12.34 -4.33 -3.59
C GLU A 210 12.93 -4.81 -2.27
N ASP A 211 12.25 -4.63 -1.13
CA ASP A 211 12.62 -5.27 0.14
C ASP A 211 12.63 -6.82 0.03
N LEU A 212 11.72 -7.39 -0.76
CA LEU A 212 11.67 -8.83 -1.03
C LEU A 212 12.80 -9.27 -1.99
N ASN A 213 13.07 -8.50 -3.05
CA ASN A 213 14.22 -8.73 -3.93
C ASN A 213 15.56 -8.63 -3.18
N HIS A 214 15.70 -7.67 -2.27
CA HIS A 214 16.87 -7.56 -1.39
C HIS A 214 16.99 -8.77 -0.45
N ARG A 215 15.89 -9.24 0.14
CA ARG A 215 15.86 -10.46 0.97
C ARG A 215 16.27 -11.72 0.19
N LEU A 216 15.85 -11.87 -1.08
CA LEU A 216 16.28 -12.93 -1.98
C LEU A 216 17.79 -12.86 -2.28
N LYS A 217 18.31 -11.67 -2.59
CA LYS A 217 19.74 -11.42 -2.80
C LYS A 217 20.56 -11.80 -1.55
N CYS A 218 20.08 -11.45 -0.36
CA CYS A 218 20.68 -11.82 0.94
C CYS A 218 20.51 -13.31 1.33
N CYS A 219 19.72 -14.10 0.58
CA CYS A 219 19.73 -15.56 0.68
C CYS A 219 20.58 -16.25 -0.39
N GLY A 220 21.21 -15.48 -1.30
CA GLY A 220 22.01 -16.02 -2.41
C GLY A 220 21.17 -16.48 -3.60
N SER A 221 19.88 -16.17 -3.62
CA SER A 221 19.01 -16.47 -4.76
C SER A 221 19.31 -15.54 -5.94
N SER A 222 19.32 -16.10 -7.15
CA SER A 222 19.35 -15.35 -8.41
C SER A 222 17.95 -14.98 -8.91
N LYS A 223 16.87 -15.36 -8.21
CA LYS A 223 15.50 -14.93 -8.56
C LYS A 223 15.35 -13.44 -8.24
N VAL A 224 14.97 -12.68 -9.25
CA VAL A 224 14.43 -11.32 -9.13
C VAL A 224 12.96 -11.38 -9.50
N ILE A 225 12.12 -10.67 -8.75
CA ILE A 225 10.67 -10.52 -9.00
C ILE A 225 10.47 -9.21 -9.75
N GLU A 226 9.52 -9.19 -10.69
CA GLU A 226 9.12 -7.97 -11.39
C GLU A 226 8.69 -6.88 -10.39
N ASN A 227 9.46 -5.80 -10.26
CA ASN A 227 9.23 -4.78 -9.23
C ASN A 227 8.21 -3.70 -9.64
N THR A 228 7.78 -3.66 -10.90
CA THR A 228 6.83 -2.69 -11.44
C THR A 228 5.51 -2.61 -10.65
N ALA A 229 5.00 -1.39 -10.48
CA ALA A 229 3.66 -1.07 -10.02
C ALA A 229 3.00 -0.06 -10.97
N PHE A 230 1.68 -0.20 -11.20
CA PHE A 230 0.91 0.68 -12.08
C PHE A 230 0.16 1.76 -11.29
N SER A 231 -0.05 2.92 -11.90
CA SER A 231 -0.91 3.96 -11.33
C SER A 231 -1.77 4.69 -12.36
N ILE A 232 -2.98 5.11 -11.96
CA ILE A 232 -3.86 5.94 -12.78
C ILE A 232 -4.22 7.22 -12.03
N ALA A 233 -3.97 8.36 -12.68
CA ALA A 233 -4.59 9.63 -12.34
C ALA A 233 -5.79 9.87 -13.27
N THR A 234 -6.95 10.28 -12.75
CA THR A 234 -8.13 10.59 -13.57
C THR A 234 -8.99 11.70 -12.95
N ASN A 235 -9.56 12.56 -13.80
CA ASN A 235 -10.51 13.62 -13.42
C ASN A 235 -11.96 13.36 -13.90
N GLY A 236 -12.24 12.16 -14.43
CA GLY A 236 -13.53 11.80 -15.01
C GLY A 236 -13.68 12.00 -16.52
N THR A 237 -12.85 12.83 -17.14
CA THR A 237 -12.81 13.02 -18.61
C THR A 237 -11.51 12.50 -19.22
N GLU A 238 -10.38 12.66 -18.53
CA GLU A 238 -9.07 12.16 -18.89
C GLU A 238 -8.58 11.16 -17.85
N ALA A 239 -8.03 10.02 -18.28
CA ALA A 239 -7.25 9.12 -17.43
C ALA A 239 -5.83 8.92 -17.98
N ARG A 240 -4.82 9.06 -17.11
CA ARG A 240 -3.40 8.86 -17.42
C ARG A 240 -2.89 7.63 -16.68
N LEU A 241 -2.45 6.62 -17.42
CA LEU A 241 -1.83 5.40 -16.90
C LEU A 241 -0.30 5.54 -16.90
N TYR A 242 0.31 5.21 -15.78
CA TYR A 242 1.76 5.20 -15.57
C TYR A 242 2.23 3.82 -15.08
N ALA A 243 3.49 3.48 -15.35
CA ALA A 243 4.19 2.36 -14.72
C ALA A 243 5.41 2.91 -13.96
N THR A 244 5.59 2.45 -12.72
CA THR A 244 6.69 2.83 -11.83
C THR A 244 7.49 1.59 -11.45
N TRP A 245 8.81 1.65 -11.52
CA TRP A 245 9.72 0.54 -11.18
C TRP A 245 10.98 1.10 -10.48
N LYS A 246 11.86 0.22 -9.98
CA LYS A 246 13.17 0.61 -9.44
C LYS A 246 14.29 0.03 -10.30
N GLN A 247 15.29 0.85 -10.59
CA GLN A 247 16.48 0.50 -11.36
C GLN A 247 17.67 1.33 -10.84
N ASP A 248 18.79 0.68 -10.54
CA ASP A 248 20.06 1.34 -10.17
C ASP A 248 19.92 2.36 -9.01
N GLU A 249 19.21 1.97 -7.95
CA GLU A 249 18.82 2.81 -6.80
C GLU A 249 17.90 4.01 -7.09
N LEU A 250 17.42 4.16 -8.32
CA LEU A 250 16.44 5.16 -8.74
C LEU A 250 15.05 4.53 -8.93
N TYR A 251 14.01 5.19 -8.44
CA TYR A 251 12.64 4.89 -8.81
C TYR A 251 12.27 5.72 -10.05
N LYS A 252 11.84 5.04 -11.12
CA LYS A 252 11.47 5.67 -12.39
C LYS A 252 10.00 5.44 -12.66
N THR A 253 9.32 6.44 -13.21
CA THR A 253 7.93 6.33 -13.68
C THR A 253 7.79 6.83 -15.10
N ALA A 254 7.25 6.01 -15.99
CA ALA A 254 6.93 6.40 -17.36
C ALA A 254 5.42 6.58 -17.59
N PRO A 255 5.01 7.53 -18.44
CA PRO A 255 3.66 7.55 -19.01
C PRO A 255 3.49 6.37 -19.98
N VAL A 256 2.44 5.58 -19.77
CA VAL A 256 2.16 4.36 -20.58
C VAL A 256 1.09 4.64 -21.62
N GLN A 257 -0.02 5.27 -21.21
CA GLN A 257 -1.11 5.65 -22.10
C GLN A 257 -1.98 6.75 -21.48
N CYS A 258 -2.59 7.59 -22.32
CA CYS A 258 -3.67 8.48 -21.92
C CYS A 258 -4.97 8.08 -22.63
N PHE A 259 -6.10 8.25 -21.94
CA PHE A 259 -7.44 7.89 -22.41
C PHE A 259 -8.37 9.10 -22.26
N LEU A 260 -8.99 9.51 -23.37
CA LEU A 260 -10.12 10.44 -23.37
C LEU A 260 -11.39 9.63 -23.14
N LEU A 261 -11.92 9.62 -21.92
CA LEU A 261 -12.95 8.70 -21.47
C LEU A 261 -14.34 8.95 -22.09
N GLN A 262 -14.52 10.11 -22.72
CA GLN A 262 -15.65 10.44 -23.57
C GLN A 262 -15.63 9.72 -24.93
N ASP A 263 -14.47 9.25 -25.38
CA ASP A 263 -14.36 8.46 -26.61
C ASP A 263 -14.71 6.98 -26.30
N PRO A 264 -15.72 6.39 -26.97
CA PRO A 264 -16.16 5.02 -26.66
C PRO A 264 -15.11 3.93 -26.93
N GLN A 265 -14.12 4.18 -27.80
CA GLN A 265 -13.00 3.27 -27.96
C GLN A 265 -12.02 3.41 -26.79
N HIS A 266 -11.55 4.62 -26.48
CA HIS A 266 -10.65 4.85 -25.34
C HIS A 266 -11.24 4.39 -24.02
N HIS A 267 -12.55 4.53 -23.80
CA HIS A 267 -13.23 4.04 -22.60
C HIS A 267 -13.18 2.50 -22.49
N VAL A 268 -13.50 1.79 -23.57
CA VAL A 268 -13.43 0.31 -23.62
C VAL A 268 -11.97 -0.15 -23.45
N GLU A 269 -11.02 0.53 -24.07
CA GLU A 269 -9.59 0.24 -23.91
C GLU A 269 -9.11 0.50 -22.48
N PHE A 270 -9.52 1.60 -21.85
CA PHE A 270 -9.19 1.94 -20.46
C PHE A 270 -9.67 0.87 -19.47
N ARG A 271 -10.93 0.43 -19.59
CA ARG A 271 -11.44 -0.70 -18.79
C ARG A 271 -10.63 -1.97 -19.05
N ARG A 272 -10.30 -2.30 -20.31
CA ARG A 272 -9.45 -3.45 -20.65
C ARG A 272 -8.07 -3.37 -19.99
N TRP A 273 -7.41 -2.22 -19.98
CA TRP A 273 -6.14 -2.02 -19.27
C TRP A 273 -6.27 -2.30 -17.77
N ILE A 274 -7.32 -1.79 -17.11
CA ILE A 274 -7.61 -2.07 -15.70
C ILE A 274 -7.80 -3.58 -15.45
N TYR A 275 -8.60 -4.26 -16.28
CA TYR A 275 -8.79 -5.72 -16.18
C TYR A 275 -7.48 -6.49 -16.38
N ASN A 276 -6.64 -6.08 -17.33
CA ASN A 276 -5.38 -6.77 -17.64
C ASN A 276 -4.30 -6.57 -16.56
N ILE A 277 -4.19 -5.38 -15.97
CA ILE A 277 -3.30 -5.14 -14.81
C ILE A 277 -3.75 -6.02 -13.62
N LEU A 278 -5.06 -6.10 -13.37
CA LEU A 278 -5.62 -6.94 -12.31
C LEU A 278 -5.54 -8.45 -12.64
N HIS A 279 -5.53 -8.84 -13.91
CA HIS A 279 -5.29 -10.22 -14.33
C HIS A 279 -3.83 -10.62 -14.06
N TRP A 280 -2.87 -9.78 -14.47
CA TRP A 280 -1.45 -9.99 -14.20
C TRP A 280 -1.16 -10.08 -12.70
N GLY A 281 -1.79 -9.20 -11.91
CA GLY A 281 -1.73 -9.24 -10.46
C GLY A 281 -2.21 -10.58 -9.87
N ARG A 282 -3.33 -11.14 -10.35
CA ARG A 282 -3.87 -12.42 -9.87
C ARG A 282 -3.02 -13.63 -10.20
N ASN A 283 -2.35 -13.63 -11.36
CA ASN A 283 -1.73 -14.82 -11.93
C ASN A 283 -0.20 -14.74 -11.83
N GLU A 284 0.45 -14.11 -12.80
CA GLU A 284 1.91 -14.13 -12.97
C GLU A 284 2.63 -13.51 -11.76
N ARG A 285 2.20 -12.31 -11.32
CA ARG A 285 2.81 -11.63 -10.17
C ARG A 285 2.64 -12.41 -8.85
N LEU A 286 1.46 -12.98 -8.62
CA LEU A 286 1.21 -13.78 -7.42
C LEU A 286 2.03 -15.08 -7.40
N LYS A 287 2.20 -15.72 -8.57
CA LYS A 287 3.05 -16.90 -8.72
C LYS A 287 4.53 -16.58 -8.43
N GLU A 288 5.04 -15.46 -8.93
CA GLU A 288 6.40 -15.01 -8.61
C GLU A 288 6.60 -14.74 -7.11
N LEU A 289 5.61 -14.13 -6.45
CA LEU A 289 5.59 -13.92 -5.00
C LEU A 289 5.59 -15.24 -4.22
N HIS A 290 4.81 -16.26 -4.65
CA HIS A 290 4.83 -17.59 -4.02
C HIS A 290 6.22 -18.22 -4.12
N GLU A 291 6.78 -18.32 -5.32
CA GLU A 291 8.10 -18.91 -5.56
C GLU A 291 9.20 -18.21 -4.74
N ALA A 292 9.14 -16.88 -4.64
CA ALA A 292 10.07 -16.10 -3.83
C ALA A 292 9.97 -16.39 -2.32
N ILE A 293 8.75 -16.47 -1.79
CA ILE A 293 8.50 -16.71 -0.36
C ILE A 293 8.87 -18.15 0.01
N ASP A 294 8.67 -19.13 -0.88
CA ASP A 294 9.12 -20.50 -0.67
C ASP A 294 10.65 -20.63 -0.66
N ILE A 295 11.38 -19.91 -1.55
CA ILE A 295 12.84 -19.84 -1.50
C ILE A 295 13.34 -19.29 -0.14
N LEU A 296 12.75 -18.20 0.36
CA LEU A 296 13.11 -17.65 1.67
C LEU A 296 12.78 -18.62 2.82
N LEU A 297 11.69 -19.38 2.71
CA LEU A 297 11.31 -20.41 3.68
C LEU A 297 12.30 -21.58 3.69
N GLU A 298 12.76 -22.04 2.53
CA GLU A 298 13.75 -23.11 2.43
C GLU A 298 15.13 -22.68 2.96
N GLU A 299 15.60 -21.48 2.61
CA GLU A 299 16.86 -20.95 3.13
C GLU A 299 16.79 -20.71 4.66
N GLY A 300 15.64 -20.27 5.18
CA GLY A 300 15.39 -20.20 6.62
C GLY A 300 15.50 -21.58 7.30
N ARG A 301 14.96 -22.64 6.69
CA ARG A 301 15.06 -24.02 7.19
C ARG A 301 16.50 -24.56 7.13
N LYS A 302 17.24 -24.29 6.05
CA LYS A 302 18.64 -24.70 5.87
C LYS A 302 19.53 -24.08 6.96
N ARG A 303 19.53 -22.75 7.09
CA ARG A 303 20.29 -22.00 8.11
C ARG A 303 19.95 -22.43 9.54
N THR A 304 18.67 -22.69 9.83
CA THR A 304 18.24 -23.21 11.15
C THR A 304 18.80 -24.61 11.41
N SER A 305 18.79 -25.49 10.39
CA SER A 305 19.32 -26.85 10.49
C SER A 305 20.84 -26.89 10.65
N GLU A 306 21.56 -25.99 9.99
CA GLU A 306 23.01 -25.81 10.14
C GLU A 306 23.37 -25.31 11.54
N THR A 307 22.67 -24.29 12.02
CA THR A 307 22.84 -23.75 13.38
C THR A 307 22.54 -24.79 14.47
N ALA A 308 21.58 -25.70 14.22
CA ALA A 308 21.30 -26.83 15.11
C ALA A 308 22.43 -27.89 15.09
N LYS A 309 23.03 -28.16 13.91
CA LYS A 309 24.14 -29.11 13.75
C LYS A 309 25.47 -28.59 14.31
N SER A 310 25.72 -27.28 14.26
CA SER A 310 26.96 -26.66 14.78
C SER A 310 26.95 -26.47 16.31
N ARG A 311 25.81 -26.68 16.97
CA ARG A 311 25.68 -26.53 18.43
C ARG A 311 26.33 -27.72 19.14
N VAL A 312 27.52 -27.51 19.68
CA VAL A 312 28.25 -28.48 20.51
C VAL A 312 27.34 -29.00 21.63
N PRO A 313 27.23 -30.33 21.85
CA PRO A 313 26.45 -30.88 22.95
C PRO A 313 26.97 -30.38 24.31
N PRO A 314 26.10 -30.17 25.32
CA PRO A 314 26.57 -29.86 26.67
C PRO A 314 27.44 -31.01 27.19
N ALA A 315 28.66 -30.70 27.63
CA ALA A 315 29.67 -31.69 27.93
C ALA A 315 29.19 -32.68 29.01
N SER A 316 29.17 -33.96 28.69
CA SER A 316 28.73 -35.02 29.60
C SER A 316 29.82 -35.30 30.65
N ASN A 317 29.82 -34.52 31.73
CA ASN A 317 30.69 -34.73 32.89
C ASN A 317 30.30 -36.01 33.65
N SER A 318 30.67 -37.16 33.11
CA SER A 318 30.56 -38.46 33.75
C SER A 318 31.74 -38.73 34.69
N ALA A 319 31.69 -38.14 35.88
CA ALA A 319 32.47 -38.58 37.05
C ALA A 319 31.50 -39.14 38.10
N ALA A 320 31.83 -40.29 38.68
CA ALA A 320 30.85 -41.14 39.38
C ALA A 320 30.92 -41.05 40.92
N GLN A 321 29.92 -41.68 41.55
CA GLN A 321 29.88 -42.12 42.95
C GLN A 321 29.66 -41.06 44.05
N SER A 322 28.45 -41.07 44.61
CA SER A 322 28.28 -41.27 46.06
C SER A 322 26.97 -42.00 46.35
N ARG A 323 26.93 -42.82 47.41
CA ARG A 323 25.76 -43.60 47.86
C ARG A 323 25.37 -43.19 49.29
N ASN A 324 24.08 -43.37 49.61
CA ASN A 324 23.46 -43.21 50.94
C ASN A 324 23.29 -41.74 51.38
N LYS A 325 22.21 -41.36 52.08
CA LYS A 325 21.33 -42.13 52.99
C LYS A 325 19.83 -41.84 52.80
N ARG A 326 19.01 -42.83 53.17
CA ARG A 326 17.59 -42.64 53.52
C ARG A 326 17.45 -41.70 54.73
N ARG A 327 16.43 -40.85 54.74
CA ARG A 327 15.59 -40.66 55.96
C ARG A 327 14.14 -40.38 55.56
N LYS A 328 13.20 -40.93 56.31
CA LYS A 328 11.75 -40.98 56.00
C LYS A 328 10.96 -40.71 57.28
N VAL A 329 10.44 -39.51 57.43
CA VAL A 329 9.54 -39.09 58.53
C VAL A 329 8.48 -38.18 57.89
N MET A 330 7.37 -38.77 57.43
CA MET A 330 6.05 -38.86 58.10
C MET A 330 5.16 -37.64 57.89
N THR A 331 3.95 -37.91 57.42
CA THR A 331 2.85 -36.96 57.21
C THR A 331 2.09 -36.68 58.51
N ALA A 332 1.70 -35.43 58.72
CA ALA A 332 0.57 -35.07 59.57
C ALA A 332 -0.42 -34.19 58.77
N LYS A 333 -1.71 -34.24 59.11
CA LYS A 333 -2.81 -33.56 58.40
C LYS A 333 -3.32 -32.32 59.19
N PRO A 334 -4.13 -31.43 58.58
CA PRO A 334 -4.26 -30.04 59.03
C PRO A 334 -5.35 -29.82 60.08
N LEU A 335 -5.35 -28.63 60.68
CA LEU A 335 -6.51 -28.03 61.34
C LEU A 335 -7.04 -26.81 60.55
N ARG A 336 -8.28 -26.43 60.84
CA ARG A 336 -9.08 -25.36 60.23
C ARG A 336 -9.41 -24.30 61.29
N SER A 337 -10.05 -23.20 60.85
CA SER A 337 -10.84 -22.24 61.67
C SER A 337 -10.04 -21.31 62.61
N SER A 338 -10.51 -20.12 62.97
CA SER A 338 -11.52 -19.18 62.38
C SER A 338 -11.41 -17.81 63.10
N THR A 339 -12.43 -16.93 62.95
CA THR A 339 -12.61 -15.60 63.61
C THR A 339 -11.69 -14.46 63.13
N ALA A 340 -12.11 -13.18 63.07
CA ALA A 340 -13.46 -12.61 63.00
C ALA A 340 -13.45 -11.17 62.41
N ARG A 341 -14.62 -10.68 61.97
CA ARG A 341 -15.00 -9.24 61.85
C ARG A 341 -16.06 -8.96 62.94
N PRO A 342 -16.15 -7.74 63.51
CA PRO A 342 -16.88 -6.60 62.90
C PRO A 342 -16.07 -5.28 62.97
N GLY A 343 -16.24 -4.30 62.07
CA GLY A 343 -17.28 -3.25 62.08
C GLY A 343 -16.59 -1.86 62.23
N GLU A 344 -17.16 -0.69 61.91
CA GLU A 344 -18.41 -0.35 61.21
C GLU A 344 -18.43 1.17 60.82
N THR A 345 -18.96 1.53 59.63
CA THR A 345 -19.40 2.92 59.23
C THR A 345 -18.33 4.06 59.16
N ARG A 346 -18.53 5.25 58.56
CA ARG A 346 -19.63 5.91 57.78
C ARG A 346 -19.09 7.06 56.88
N GLY A 347 -19.89 7.57 55.93
CA GLY A 347 -19.60 8.74 55.07
C GLY A 347 -19.46 8.35 53.59
N ASP A 348 -20.37 8.59 52.63
CA ASP A 348 -21.41 9.64 52.40
C ASP A 348 -20.84 10.95 51.83
N THR A 349 -21.40 11.58 50.80
CA THR A 349 -22.50 11.22 49.85
C THR A 349 -21.90 10.56 48.57
N SER A 350 -22.40 10.54 47.32
CA SER A 350 -23.61 10.99 46.54
C SER A 350 -23.66 10.11 45.25
N GLU A 351 -24.59 10.13 44.28
CA GLU A 351 -25.81 10.92 43.98
C GLU A 351 -26.81 10.03 43.17
N GLU A 352 -27.96 10.53 42.70
CA GLU A 352 -28.98 9.77 41.93
C GLU A 352 -29.54 10.53 40.72
N ALA A 353 -30.03 9.80 39.70
CA ALA A 353 -31.02 10.30 38.73
C ALA A 353 -31.81 9.17 37.99
N PRO A 354 -33.09 8.92 38.34
CA PRO A 354 -33.97 8.05 37.54
C PRO A 354 -35.39 8.62 37.25
N MET A 355 -35.84 8.58 35.99
CA MET A 355 -37.25 8.50 35.47
C MET A 355 -37.21 8.64 33.93
N ALA A 356 -37.88 7.86 33.06
CA ALA A 356 -39.34 7.63 32.87
C ALA A 356 -40.09 8.92 32.45
N LEU A 357 -40.94 8.96 31.40
CA LEU A 357 -42.15 8.14 31.21
C LEU A 357 -42.84 8.29 29.81
N ARG A 358 -43.42 7.20 29.28
CA ARG A 358 -44.62 7.06 28.36
C ARG A 358 -44.82 7.86 27.02
N ARG A 359 -44.81 7.08 25.93
CA ARG A 359 -45.94 6.72 24.99
C ARG A 359 -46.79 7.76 24.20
N SER A 360 -46.91 7.44 22.89
CA SER A 360 -48.08 7.61 21.98
C SER A 360 -48.41 9.03 21.43
N LYS A 361 -48.84 9.22 20.17
CA LYS A 361 -49.80 8.44 19.34
C LYS A 361 -49.49 8.44 17.81
N ARG A 362 -50.22 7.60 17.05
CA ARG A 362 -50.53 7.72 15.59
C ARG A 362 -51.36 9.01 15.33
N LEU A 363 -51.58 9.56 14.12
CA LEU A 363 -52.01 8.93 12.85
C LEU A 363 -52.03 9.97 11.68
N HIS A 364 -52.03 9.49 10.41
CA HIS A 364 -52.34 10.23 9.17
C HIS A 364 -51.35 11.34 8.74
N ARG A 365 -51.04 11.51 7.44
CA ARG A 365 -52.00 11.71 6.33
C ARG A 365 -51.54 11.05 5.01
N GLN A 366 -52.51 10.63 4.19
CA GLN A 366 -52.34 10.45 2.74
C GLN A 366 -53.11 11.56 2.03
N LYS A 367 -52.45 12.29 1.12
CA LYS A 367 -52.84 12.52 -0.28
C LYS A 367 -51.80 13.40 -0.94
#